data_AF-A0A6G4EG66-F1
#
_entry.id   AF-A0A6G4EG66-F1
#
_cell.length_a   1.000
_cell.length_b   1.000
_cell.length_c   1.000
_cell.angle_alpha   90.00
_cell.angle_beta   90.00
_cell.angle_gamma   90.00
#
_symmetry.space_group_name_H-M   'P 1'
#
loop_
_entity.id
_entity.type
_entity.pdbx_description
1 polymer ?
#
loop_
_entity_poly.entity_id
_entity_poly.type
_entity_poly.pdbx_seq_one_letter_code
_entity_poly.pdbx_strand_id
1 'polypeptide(L)'
;MKNKFKILVPLLLILSLNLIGCGVNSERKSKENVKNSSKVETYDLIKYKGAYIGDNSSVGSIIKNLPANEYSAGFSLQTSKEPYEITINYKANENLGEENYNKFWSDKKANKLLEKNAVVLLSLIPNAEIIKFNVDSIGEESYKYDKKNLEQKYGNLKDLFKDNDSLNKFLNN
;
A
#
# COMPACT_ATOMS: atom_id res chain seq x y z
N MET A 1 24.88 59.60 38.56
CA MET A 1 24.11 58.52 37.90
C MET A 1 23.59 57.59 38.98
N LYS A 2 22.36 57.81 39.43
CA LYS A 2 21.13 57.10 39.02
C LYS A 2 21.06 55.64 39.53
N ASN A 3 20.40 55.57 40.69
CA ASN A 3 19.41 54.59 41.14
C ASN A 3 19.84 53.31 41.87
N LYS A 4 19.46 53.35 43.15
CA LYS A 4 19.27 52.30 44.16
C LYS A 4 18.28 51.24 43.66
N PHE A 5 18.46 49.98 44.04
CA PHE A 5 17.58 49.27 45.00
C PHE A 5 17.97 47.78 45.06
N LYS A 6 18.03 47.26 46.29
CA LYS A 6 18.33 45.87 46.62
C LYS A 6 17.14 44.99 46.22
N ILE A 7 17.40 43.81 45.65
CA ILE A 7 16.43 42.71 45.59
C ILE A 7 17.13 41.44 46.09
N LEU A 8 16.84 41.10 47.34
CA LEU A 8 16.82 39.73 47.82
C LEU A 8 15.62 39.05 47.14
N VAL A 9 15.75 37.79 46.72
CA VAL A 9 14.72 36.75 46.93
C VAL A 9 15.31 35.37 46.60
N PRO A 10 14.89 34.32 47.33
CA PRO A 10 15.59 33.07 47.51
C PRO A 10 15.03 31.93 46.64
N LEU A 11 15.79 30.84 46.63
CA LEU A 11 15.33 29.44 46.65
C LEU A 11 14.09 29.10 45.81
N LEU A 12 14.31 28.62 44.59
CA LEU A 12 13.36 27.76 43.90
C LEU A 12 13.91 26.33 43.91
N LEU A 13 13.14 25.47 44.57
CA LEU A 13 13.39 24.07 44.82
C LEU A 13 13.76 23.31 43.53
N ILE A 14 14.93 22.68 43.59
CA ILE A 14 15.29 21.56 42.71
C ILE A 14 14.40 20.39 43.13
N LEU A 15 13.26 20.23 42.49
CA LEU A 15 12.50 18.98 42.56
C LEU A 15 13.06 18.05 41.47
N SER A 16 14.10 17.30 41.83
CA SER A 16 14.67 16.24 41.02
C SER A 16 13.64 15.14 40.81
N LEU A 17 12.97 15.15 39.65
CA LEU A 17 12.34 13.95 39.13
C LEU A 17 13.45 13.03 38.62
N ASN A 18 13.90 12.13 39.49
CA ASN A 18 14.61 10.93 39.08
C ASN A 18 13.61 10.07 38.28
N LEU A 19 13.55 10.28 36.96
CA LEU A 19 13.06 9.22 36.09
C LEU A 19 14.12 8.12 36.12
N ILE A 20 13.79 7.05 36.83
CA ILE A 20 14.45 5.76 36.72
C ILE A 20 14.28 5.34 35.26
N GLY A 21 15.30 5.65 34.45
CA GLY A 21 15.45 5.12 33.11
C GLY A 21 15.70 3.63 33.22
N CYS A 22 14.65 2.84 33.05
CA CYS A 22 14.80 1.42 32.72
C CYS A 22 15.47 1.35 31.34
N GLY A 23 16.79 1.19 31.34
CA GLY A 23 17.55 0.77 30.18
C GLY A 23 17.10 -0.61 29.75
N VAL A 24 16.22 -0.67 28.75
CA VAL A 24 15.99 -1.88 27.97
C VAL A 24 16.90 -1.80 26.76
N ASN A 25 17.79 -2.79 26.71
CA ASN A 25 18.85 -2.93 25.73
C ASN A 25 18.32 -2.84 24.30
N SER A 26 18.91 -1.89 23.57
CA SER A 26 18.91 -1.83 22.13
C SER A 26 19.65 -3.04 21.56
N GLU A 27 18.92 -4.10 21.23
CA GLU A 27 19.31 -5.00 20.14
C GLU A 27 18.53 -4.59 18.87
N ARG A 28 19.13 -3.67 18.10
CA ARG A 28 18.84 -3.57 16.67
C ARG A 28 19.30 -4.86 16.01
N LYS A 29 18.40 -5.83 15.88
CA LYS A 29 18.53 -6.86 14.85
C LYS A 29 17.81 -6.36 13.61
N SER A 30 18.53 -5.55 12.84
CA SER A 30 18.37 -5.49 11.40
C SER A 30 18.58 -6.90 10.84
N LYS A 31 17.48 -7.65 10.71
CA LYS A 31 17.40 -8.79 9.80
C LYS A 31 16.70 -8.30 8.54
N GLU A 32 17.55 -7.81 7.65
CA GLU A 32 17.49 -8.02 6.22
C GLU A 32 16.54 -9.18 5.86
N ASN A 33 15.33 -8.83 5.44
CA ASN A 33 14.55 -9.67 4.56
C ASN A 33 14.55 -8.94 3.23
N VAL A 34 15.56 -9.21 2.41
CA VAL A 34 15.37 -9.18 0.96
C VAL A 34 14.34 -10.27 0.68
N LYS A 35 13.06 -9.87 0.78
CA LYS A 35 11.91 -10.73 0.51
C LYS A 35 11.95 -10.96 -0.99
N ASN A 36 12.35 -12.17 -1.39
CA ASN A 36 12.24 -12.62 -2.78
C ASN A 36 10.85 -12.22 -3.31
N SER A 37 10.83 -11.34 -4.31
CA SER A 37 9.63 -10.73 -4.93
C SER A 37 8.71 -11.73 -5.65
N SER A 38 8.90 -13.03 -5.42
CA SER A 38 8.19 -14.13 -6.05
C SER A 38 7.36 -14.97 -5.07
N LYS A 39 7.39 -14.67 -3.76
CA LYS A 39 6.55 -15.37 -2.79
C LYS A 39 5.68 -14.37 -2.04
N VAL A 40 4.49 -14.14 -2.57
CA VAL A 40 3.37 -13.53 -1.86
C VAL A 40 3.20 -14.36 -0.59
N GLU A 41 3.55 -13.80 0.57
CA GLU A 41 3.06 -14.33 1.85
C GLU A 41 1.57 -14.49 1.70
N THR A 42 1.02 -15.63 2.10
CA THR A 42 -0.39 -16.01 1.94
C THR A 42 -1.27 -14.98 2.65
N TYR A 43 -1.47 -13.83 2.01
CA TYR A 43 -2.22 -12.75 2.56
C TYR A 43 -3.67 -13.20 2.47
N ASP A 44 -4.32 -13.23 3.63
CA ASP A 44 -5.74 -13.50 3.74
C ASP A 44 -6.51 -12.32 3.14
N LEU A 45 -6.44 -12.20 1.81
CA LEU A 45 -7.11 -11.19 1.02
C LEU A 45 -8.61 -11.52 0.89
N ILE A 46 -8.98 -12.79 1.00
CA ILE A 46 -10.38 -13.21 0.90
C ILE A 46 -11.23 -12.63 2.04
N LYS A 47 -10.64 -12.32 3.20
CA LYS A 47 -11.37 -11.63 4.29
C LYS A 47 -11.93 -10.26 3.91
N TYR A 48 -11.38 -9.63 2.86
CA TYR A 48 -11.88 -8.36 2.33
C TYR A 48 -12.93 -8.53 1.25
N LYS A 49 -13.38 -9.76 0.95
CA LYS A 49 -14.40 -10.01 -0.06
C LYS A 49 -15.70 -9.28 0.32
N GLY A 50 -16.19 -8.44 -0.59
CA GLY A 50 -17.36 -7.61 -0.35
C GLY A 50 -17.03 -6.25 0.28
N ALA A 51 -15.76 -5.86 0.35
CA ALA A 51 -15.36 -4.53 0.78
C ALA A 51 -16.03 -3.45 -0.08
N TYR A 52 -16.28 -2.30 0.53
CA TYR A 52 -16.85 -1.14 -0.14
C TYR A 52 -15.74 -0.17 -0.52
N ILE A 53 -15.77 0.39 -1.73
CA ILE A 53 -14.72 1.30 -2.22
C ILE A 53 -14.47 2.49 -1.26
N GLY A 54 -15.50 2.99 -0.57
CA GLY A 54 -15.37 4.08 0.40
C GLY A 54 -14.64 3.73 1.70
N ASP A 55 -14.44 2.44 1.99
CA ASP A 55 -13.60 1.99 3.11
C ASP A 55 -12.13 2.00 2.70
N ASN A 56 -11.50 3.18 2.82
CA ASN A 56 -10.09 3.37 2.50
C ASN A 56 -9.15 2.42 3.27
N SER A 57 -9.56 1.93 4.44
CA SER A 57 -8.74 1.08 5.29
C SER A 57 -8.70 -0.34 4.72
N SER A 58 -9.85 -0.85 4.29
CA SER A 58 -9.94 -2.12 3.56
C SER A 58 -9.22 -2.04 2.20
N VAL A 59 -9.47 -0.99 1.41
CA VAL A 59 -8.82 -0.81 0.10
C VAL A 59 -7.30 -0.74 0.23
N GLY A 60 -6.80 0.09 1.15
CA GLY A 60 -5.36 0.20 1.40
C GLY A 60 -4.74 -1.10 1.90
N SER A 61 -5.48 -1.88 2.69
CA SER A 61 -5.01 -3.20 3.15
C SER A 61 -4.93 -4.21 2.00
N ILE A 62 -5.85 -4.20 1.05
CA ILE A 62 -5.76 -5.05 -0.15
C ILE A 62 -4.51 -4.65 -0.95
N ILE A 63 -4.35 -3.36 -1.28
CA ILE A 63 -3.24 -2.84 -2.10
C ILE A 63 -1.88 -3.21 -1.49
N LYS A 64 -1.72 -3.08 -0.17
CA LYS A 64 -0.48 -3.43 0.55
C LYS A 64 -0.03 -4.88 0.38
N ASN A 65 -0.95 -5.75 0.01
CA ASN A 65 -0.74 -7.19 -0.10
C ASN A 65 -0.74 -7.68 -1.56
N LEU A 66 -0.93 -6.79 -2.54
CA LEU A 66 -0.81 -7.13 -3.95
C LEU A 66 0.65 -7.21 -4.40
N PRO A 67 0.97 -8.03 -5.41
CA PRO A 67 2.24 -7.95 -6.12
C PRO A 67 2.60 -6.52 -6.56
N ALA A 68 3.88 -6.17 -6.53
CA ALA A 68 4.45 -4.85 -6.81
C ALA A 68 4.16 -3.76 -5.76
N ASN A 69 3.60 -4.10 -4.59
CA ASN A 69 3.38 -3.12 -3.52
C ASN A 69 4.67 -2.46 -3.01
N GLU A 70 5.83 -3.08 -3.19
CA GLU A 70 7.12 -2.48 -2.86
C GLU A 70 7.40 -1.17 -3.61
N TYR A 71 6.70 -0.92 -4.72
CA TYR A 71 6.74 0.32 -5.50
C TYR A 71 5.52 1.22 -5.27
N SER A 72 4.58 0.84 -4.39
CA SER A 72 3.35 1.59 -4.17
C SER A 72 3.66 2.97 -3.55
N ALA A 73 3.14 4.00 -4.20
CA ALA A 73 3.26 5.41 -3.82
C ALA A 73 1.89 6.02 -3.49
N GLY A 74 1.00 5.21 -2.90
CA GLY A 74 -0.34 5.63 -2.48
C GLY A 74 -1.43 5.40 -3.53
N PHE A 75 -2.67 5.72 -3.14
CA PHE A 75 -3.86 5.51 -3.96
C PHE A 75 -4.91 6.60 -3.70
N SER A 76 -5.86 6.75 -4.62
CA SER A 76 -7.03 7.63 -4.50
C SER A 76 -8.31 6.91 -4.89
N LEU A 77 -9.43 7.39 -4.35
CA LEU A 77 -10.75 6.79 -4.53
C LEU A 77 -11.70 7.85 -5.10
N GLN A 78 -12.29 7.60 -6.26
CA GLN A 78 -13.39 8.39 -6.80
C GLN A 78 -14.72 7.77 -6.39
N THR A 79 -15.37 8.35 -5.39
CA THR A 79 -16.63 7.82 -4.82
C THR A 79 -17.79 8.80 -4.89
N SER A 80 -17.56 10.01 -5.41
CA SER A 80 -18.58 11.06 -5.50
C SER A 80 -19.61 10.82 -6.61
N LYS A 81 -19.23 10.11 -7.67
CA LYS A 81 -20.10 9.71 -8.78
C LYS A 81 -19.55 8.47 -9.47
N GLU A 82 -20.47 7.72 -10.07
CA GLU A 82 -20.11 6.61 -10.95
C GLU A 82 -19.48 7.13 -12.28
N PRO A 83 -18.58 6.35 -12.90
CA PRO A 83 -18.12 5.05 -12.43
C PRO A 83 -17.15 5.15 -11.24
N TYR A 84 -17.29 4.26 -10.25
CA TYR A 84 -16.40 4.27 -9.08
C TYR A 84 -15.00 3.76 -9.42
N GLU A 85 -13.98 4.56 -9.12
CA GLU A 85 -12.60 4.31 -9.56
C GLU A 85 -11.61 4.24 -8.38
N ILE A 86 -10.71 3.26 -8.44
CA ILE A 86 -9.51 3.18 -7.59
C ILE A 86 -8.30 3.50 -8.47
N THR A 87 -7.55 4.53 -8.12
CA THR A 87 -6.27 4.86 -8.77
C THR A 87 -5.12 4.50 -7.84
N ILE A 88 -4.15 3.72 -8.32
CA ILE A 88 -2.96 3.31 -7.57
C ILE A 88 -1.73 3.91 -8.27
N ASN A 89 -0.87 4.56 -7.50
CA ASN A 89 0.34 5.17 -8.03
C ASN A 89 1.55 4.30 -7.69
N TYR A 90 2.43 4.08 -8.66
CA TYR A 90 3.71 3.43 -8.48
C TYR A 90 4.84 4.40 -8.81
N LYS A 91 5.90 4.36 -8.00
CA LYS A 91 7.12 5.17 -8.17
C LYS A 91 8.35 4.38 -7.76
N ALA A 92 9.51 4.83 -8.21
CA ALA A 92 10.78 4.30 -7.75
C ALA A 92 10.86 4.40 -6.21
N ASN A 93 11.13 3.26 -5.58
CA ASN A 93 11.36 3.21 -4.14
C ASN A 93 12.83 3.54 -3.87
N GLU A 94 13.10 4.52 -3.01
CA GLU A 94 14.46 4.95 -2.66
C GLU A 94 15.36 3.78 -2.22
N ASN A 95 14.79 2.76 -1.56
CA ASN A 95 15.52 1.59 -1.09
C ASN A 95 15.81 0.55 -2.18
N LEU A 96 15.01 0.51 -3.25
CA LEU A 96 15.17 -0.43 -4.36
C LEU A 96 15.92 0.19 -5.55
N GLY A 97 15.91 1.52 -5.67
CA GLY A 97 16.58 2.25 -6.73
C GLY A 97 15.77 2.32 -8.02
N GLU A 98 16.04 3.37 -8.80
CA GLU A 98 15.34 3.68 -10.05
C GLU A 98 15.57 2.63 -11.14
N GLU A 99 16.77 2.05 -11.23
CA GLU A 99 17.09 1.02 -12.22
C GLU A 99 16.22 -0.24 -12.05
N ASN A 100 16.06 -0.72 -10.80
CA ASN A 100 15.24 -1.90 -10.52
C ASN A 100 13.77 -1.64 -10.82
N TYR A 101 13.29 -0.45 -10.48
CA TYR A 101 11.93 0.00 -10.82
C TYR A 101 11.73 0.02 -12.35
N ASN A 102 12.60 0.70 -13.10
CA ASN A 102 12.50 0.81 -14.55
C ASN A 102 12.57 -0.56 -15.24
N LYS A 103 13.46 -1.44 -14.77
CA LYS A 103 13.60 -2.81 -15.28
C LYS A 103 12.34 -3.65 -15.03
N PHE A 104 11.76 -3.56 -13.83
CA PHE A 104 10.57 -4.31 -13.46
C PHE A 104 9.38 -3.98 -14.37
N TRP A 105 9.12 -2.70 -14.58
CA TRP A 105 7.97 -2.25 -15.36
C TRP A 105 8.19 -2.29 -16.87
N SER A 106 9.43 -2.31 -17.33
CA SER A 106 9.76 -2.59 -18.74
C SER A 106 9.60 -4.07 -19.13
N ASP A 107 9.42 -4.97 -18.16
CA ASP A 107 9.16 -6.39 -18.42
C ASP A 107 7.77 -6.57 -19.06
N LYS A 108 7.69 -7.39 -20.12
CA LYS A 108 6.43 -7.77 -20.78
C LYS A 108 5.39 -8.38 -19.82
N LYS A 109 5.83 -8.89 -18.66
CA LYS A 109 4.96 -9.44 -17.62
C LYS A 109 4.27 -8.37 -16.77
N ALA A 110 4.74 -7.13 -16.78
CA ALA A 110 4.16 -6.04 -15.99
C ALA A 110 2.67 -5.84 -16.29
N ASN A 111 2.28 -5.83 -17.57
CA ASN A 111 0.88 -5.70 -17.98
C ASN A 111 0.00 -6.85 -17.45
N LYS A 112 0.51 -8.09 -17.47
CA LYS A 112 -0.19 -9.27 -16.93
C LYS A 112 -0.34 -9.14 -15.40
N LEU A 113 0.67 -8.62 -14.71
CA LEU A 113 0.63 -8.37 -13.27
C LEU A 113 -0.43 -7.31 -12.91
N LEU A 114 -0.45 -6.18 -13.62
CA LEU A 114 -1.42 -5.12 -13.39
C LEU A 114 -2.86 -5.59 -13.65
N GLU A 115 -3.08 -6.35 -14.73
CA GLU A 115 -4.39 -6.93 -15.04
C GLU A 115 -4.87 -7.86 -13.92
N LYS A 116 -3.99 -8.74 -13.42
CA LYS A 116 -4.31 -9.61 -12.28
C LYS A 116 -4.63 -8.82 -11.01
N ASN A 117 -3.85 -7.79 -10.71
CA ASN A 117 -4.11 -6.91 -9.57
C ASN A 117 -5.47 -6.23 -9.70
N ALA A 118 -5.84 -5.77 -10.89
CA ALA A 118 -7.17 -5.21 -11.16
C ALA A 118 -8.29 -6.23 -10.95
N VAL A 119 -8.12 -7.46 -11.45
CA VAL A 119 -9.07 -8.57 -11.23
C VAL A 119 -9.27 -8.82 -9.74
N VAL A 120 -8.19 -8.93 -8.96
CA VAL A 120 -8.29 -9.13 -7.49
C VAL A 120 -9.02 -7.97 -6.82
N LEU A 121 -8.69 -6.72 -7.14
CA LEU A 121 -9.35 -5.55 -6.56
C LEU A 121 -10.85 -5.53 -6.86
N LEU A 122 -11.24 -5.75 -8.12
CA LEU A 122 -12.65 -5.73 -8.54
C LEU A 122 -13.44 -6.95 -8.04
N SER A 123 -12.77 -8.08 -7.80
CA SER A 123 -13.36 -9.24 -7.15
C SER A 123 -13.64 -9.00 -5.67
N LEU A 124 -12.72 -8.36 -4.96
CA LEU A 124 -12.83 -8.12 -3.52
C LEU A 124 -13.66 -6.88 -3.18
N ILE A 125 -13.73 -5.90 -4.07
CA ILE A 125 -14.44 -4.62 -3.90
C ILE A 125 -15.53 -4.52 -4.98
N PRO A 126 -16.69 -5.20 -4.82
CA PRO A 126 -17.59 -5.45 -5.94
C PRO A 126 -18.27 -4.20 -6.49
N ASN A 127 -18.30 -3.10 -5.73
CA ASN A 127 -18.86 -1.83 -6.16
C ASN A 127 -17.84 -0.92 -6.84
N ALA A 128 -16.55 -1.27 -6.89
CA ALA A 128 -15.62 -0.58 -7.78
C ALA A 128 -15.86 -1.04 -9.23
N GLU A 129 -15.68 -0.13 -10.19
CA GLU A 129 -15.91 -0.39 -11.62
C GLU A 129 -14.65 -0.21 -12.44
N ILE A 130 -13.73 0.64 -11.99
CA ILE A 130 -12.50 0.96 -12.71
C ILE A 130 -11.31 0.86 -11.77
N ILE A 131 -10.26 0.21 -12.24
CA ILE A 131 -8.93 0.25 -11.62
C ILE A 131 -7.98 0.96 -12.58
N LYS A 132 -7.31 2.00 -12.08
CA LYS A 132 -6.29 2.75 -12.80
C LYS A 132 -4.95 2.61 -12.09
N PHE A 133 -3.89 2.30 -12.83
CA PHE A 133 -2.53 2.30 -12.34
C PHE A 133 -1.73 3.39 -13.03
N ASN A 134 -1.19 4.32 -12.27
CA ASN A 134 -0.21 5.29 -12.76
C ASN A 134 1.17 4.74 -12.45
N VAL A 135 1.93 4.40 -13.48
CA VAL A 135 3.30 3.91 -13.35
C VAL A 135 4.20 5.06 -13.80
N ASP A 136 4.85 5.72 -12.85
CA ASP A 136 5.72 6.86 -13.15
C ASP A 136 6.87 6.44 -14.07
N SER A 137 7.24 7.29 -15.02
CA SER A 137 8.51 7.25 -15.79
C SER A 137 8.80 6.05 -16.70
N ILE A 138 7.85 5.14 -16.98
CA ILE A 138 7.99 4.14 -18.05
C ILE A 138 6.70 3.90 -18.86
N GLY A 139 6.78 4.07 -20.17
CA GLY A 139 5.79 3.55 -21.13
C GLY A 139 4.51 4.38 -21.29
N GLU A 140 3.45 4.02 -20.57
CA GLU A 140 2.10 4.61 -20.70
C GLU A 140 1.79 5.56 -19.52
N GLU A 141 1.05 6.65 -19.78
CA GLU A 141 0.62 7.58 -18.71
C GLU A 141 -0.19 6.88 -17.61
N SER A 142 -0.96 5.84 -17.97
CA SER A 142 -1.68 4.99 -17.03
C SER A 142 -2.27 3.73 -17.67
N TYR A 143 -2.31 2.63 -16.92
CA TYR A 143 -3.01 1.40 -17.27
C TYR A 143 -4.40 1.40 -16.66
N LYS A 144 -5.45 1.23 -17.48
CA LYS A 144 -6.85 1.28 -17.04
C LYS A 144 -7.57 -0.02 -17.34
N TYR A 145 -8.22 -0.57 -16.32
CA TYR A 145 -9.01 -1.79 -16.40
C TYR A 145 -10.45 -1.52 -15.98
N ASP A 146 -11.37 -1.85 -16.87
CA ASP A 146 -12.80 -1.74 -16.66
C ASP A 146 -13.37 -3.10 -16.26
N LYS A 147 -14.24 -3.10 -15.25
CA LYS A 147 -14.86 -4.32 -14.72
C LYS A 147 -15.61 -5.10 -15.78
N LYS A 148 -16.38 -4.45 -16.65
CA LYS A 148 -17.16 -5.12 -17.69
C LYS A 148 -16.25 -5.85 -18.68
N ASN A 149 -15.14 -5.22 -19.07
CA ASN A 149 -14.16 -5.84 -19.97
C ASN A 149 -13.45 -7.03 -19.31
N LEU A 150 -13.11 -6.93 -18.02
CA LEU A 150 -12.53 -8.04 -17.28
C LEU A 150 -13.54 -9.17 -17.05
N GLU A 151 -14.82 -8.87 -16.82
CA GLU A 151 -15.87 -9.87 -16.68
C GLU A 151 -16.11 -10.66 -17.99
N GLN A 152 -15.94 -10.03 -19.15
CA GLN A 152 -15.96 -10.75 -20.43
C GLN A 152 -14.83 -11.78 -20.55
N LYS A 153 -13.67 -11.51 -19.93
CA LYS A 153 -12.48 -12.37 -20.00
C LYS A 153 -12.45 -13.44 -18.91
N TYR A 154 -12.85 -13.09 -17.69
CA TYR A 154 -12.71 -13.94 -16.49
C TYR A 154 -14.03 -14.47 -15.95
N GLY A 155 -15.16 -14.04 -16.49
CA GLY A 155 -16.48 -14.29 -15.91
C GLY A 155 -16.78 -13.36 -14.75
N ASN A 156 -17.81 -13.69 -13.96
CA ASN A 156 -18.25 -12.86 -12.83
C ASN A 156 -17.13 -12.72 -11.78
N LEU A 157 -16.58 -11.52 -11.66
CA LEU A 157 -15.44 -11.24 -10.79
C LEU A 157 -15.78 -11.38 -9.30
N LYS A 158 -17.02 -11.05 -8.89
CA LYS A 158 -17.45 -11.14 -7.49
C LYS A 158 -17.40 -12.58 -6.96
N ASP A 159 -17.60 -13.55 -7.84
CA ASP A 159 -17.65 -14.97 -7.51
C ASP A 159 -16.37 -15.74 -7.91
N LEU A 160 -15.37 -15.03 -8.45
CA LEU A 160 -14.15 -15.63 -9.00
C LEU A 160 -13.30 -16.37 -7.96
N PHE A 161 -13.21 -15.82 -6.75
CA PHE A 161 -12.41 -16.40 -5.66
C PHE A 161 -13.32 -16.90 -4.53
N LYS A 162 -13.17 -18.18 -4.17
CA LYS A 162 -13.95 -18.83 -3.11
C LYS A 162 -13.21 -18.84 -1.77
N ASP A 163 -11.89 -18.86 -1.83
CA ASP A 163 -10.97 -19.03 -0.72
C ASP A 163 -9.62 -18.39 -1.06
N ASN A 164 -8.70 -18.35 -0.09
CA ASN A 164 -7.36 -17.81 -0.31
C ASN A 164 -6.55 -18.65 -1.31
N ASP A 165 -6.79 -19.96 -1.39
CA ASP A 165 -6.03 -20.83 -2.27
C ASP A 165 -6.30 -20.55 -3.74
N SER A 166 -7.57 -20.37 -4.12
CA SER A 166 -7.99 -19.96 -5.46
C SER A 166 -7.43 -18.59 -5.85
N LEU A 167 -7.45 -17.62 -4.91
CA LEU A 167 -6.88 -16.29 -5.11
C LEU A 167 -5.36 -16.36 -5.30
N ASN A 168 -4.65 -17.08 -4.42
CA ASN A 168 -3.20 -17.21 -4.49
C ASN A 168 -2.76 -17.93 -5.77
N LYS A 169 -3.47 -18.97 -6.17
CA LYS A 169 -3.23 -19.66 -7.44
C LYS A 169 -3.42 -18.70 -8.62
N PHE A 170 -4.44 -17.84 -8.58
CA PHE A 170 -4.64 -16.83 -9.61
C PHE A 170 -3.49 -15.82 -9.67
N LEU A 171 -3.03 -15.29 -8.52
CA LEU A 171 -1.92 -14.32 -8.50
C LEU A 171 -0.60 -14.92 -9.01
N ASN A 172 -0.33 -16.19 -8.72
CA ASN A 172 0.96 -16.83 -9.02
C ASN A 172 1.06 -17.55 -10.39
N ASN A 173 -0.04 -17.74 -11.13
CA ASN A 173 -0.06 -18.42 -12.45
C ASN A 173 0.18 -17.51 -13.69
#